data_AF-W5YVZ7-F1
#
_entry.id   AF-W5YVZ7-F1
#
_cell.length_a   1.000
_cell.length_b   1.000
_cell.length_c   1.000
_cell.angle_alpha   90.00
_cell.angle_beta   90.00
_cell.angle_gamma   90.00
#
_symmetry.space_group_name_H-M   'P 1'
#
loop_
_entity.id
_entity.type
_entity.pdbx_description
1 polymer ?
#
loop_
_entity_poly.entity_id
_entity_poly.type
_entity_poly.pdbx_seq_one_letter_code
_entity_poly.pdbx_strand_id
1 'polypeptide(L)'
;MVMRIQQRSEHRQWGRVLLSAAITAVFGVSSVHAGQCLNGQLRAPVGYYQTPEDKDGGDYDCERVEPHVGSLSLTSKYKGSDSARNNLNKQAYEEYKKATSNVRDFEKAVIAAADDYQVDGDGPEALDCVLDNLDAWASSDALLTDDINHVGQAVRKWALAAAANAYLRMWTSAPEAAMDLERARRIEDWFLRLSDGVRDYYTDRKAKKVNNHDYWAAWAVMSASVATQDCDDWNWSLAKFDEAMGQINEDGYLPKELSRETRALEYMNYAMQPLTMIALFAEVNGNSVYERYQDQFTKMAGNVVAGLDDPERIEDITGDEQIVDGLYKAWSLAWMEPWQAAWGPVEGMPAFLDELRPMKSTRLGGDISYLYGINPLWPEGAQPDPPSNITLSKRF
;
A
#
# COMPACT_ATOMS: atom_id res chain seq x y z
N MET A 1 -45.91 75.80 -30.37
CA MET A 1 -45.59 75.55 -28.95
C MET A 1 -46.30 74.26 -28.56
N VAL A 2 -45.55 73.20 -28.22
CA VAL A 2 -46.01 71.90 -27.65
C VAL A 2 -46.79 71.00 -28.65
N MET A 3 -46.63 69.68 -28.82
CA MET A 3 -45.78 68.61 -28.25
C MET A 3 -45.75 67.44 -29.26
N ARG A 4 -44.73 66.58 -29.12
CA ARG A 4 -44.50 65.34 -29.89
C ARG A 4 -45.54 64.23 -29.64
N ILE A 5 -46.06 63.73 -30.75
CA ILE A 5 -46.29 62.34 -31.20
C ILE A 5 -45.89 61.21 -30.22
N GLN A 6 -46.82 60.30 -29.91
CA GLN A 6 -46.74 58.88 -30.32
C GLN A 6 -48.06 58.12 -30.06
N GLN A 7 -48.60 57.55 -31.15
CA GLN A 7 -49.70 56.58 -31.19
C GLN A 7 -49.14 55.22 -31.62
N ARG A 8 -49.60 54.13 -30.98
CA ARG A 8 -49.86 52.78 -31.55
C ARG A 8 -50.21 51.84 -30.39
N SER A 9 -51.48 51.51 -30.22
CA SER A 9 -52.27 50.43 -30.84
C SER A 9 -52.18 49.13 -30.04
N GLU A 10 -53.26 48.84 -29.33
CA GLU A 10 -53.57 47.58 -28.67
C GLU A 10 -53.63 46.42 -29.67
N HIS A 11 -53.15 45.24 -29.28
CA HIS A 11 -53.82 43.96 -29.58
C HIS A 11 -53.29 42.89 -28.62
N ARG A 12 -54.24 42.22 -27.96
CA ARG A 12 -54.03 41.18 -26.96
C ARG A 12 -54.22 39.80 -27.59
N GLN A 13 -53.30 38.90 -27.23
CA GLN A 13 -53.38 37.43 -27.18
C GLN A 13 -53.64 36.64 -28.47
N TRP A 14 -52.68 35.78 -28.85
CA TRP A 14 -52.85 34.32 -28.94
C TRP A 14 -51.51 33.66 -28.54
N GLY A 15 -51.59 32.62 -27.71
CA GLY A 15 -50.45 32.05 -26.98
C GLY A 15 -49.43 31.28 -27.84
N ARG A 16 -48.18 31.30 -27.37
CA ARG A 16 -47.18 30.27 -27.62
C ARG A 16 -46.34 30.09 -26.34
N VAL A 17 -46.45 28.91 -25.75
CA VAL A 17 -45.53 28.42 -24.73
C VAL A 17 -44.20 28.14 -25.44
N LEU A 18 -43.17 28.91 -25.10
CA LEU A 18 -41.79 28.58 -25.45
C LEU A 18 -41.20 27.83 -24.25
N LEU A 19 -40.91 26.54 -24.45
CA LEU A 19 -40.03 25.78 -23.57
C LEU A 19 -38.65 26.45 -23.57
N SER A 20 -38.28 27.06 -22.46
CA SER A 20 -36.89 27.38 -22.18
C SER A 20 -36.17 26.08 -21.85
N ALA A 21 -35.34 25.58 -22.76
CA ALA A 21 -34.37 24.54 -22.46
C ALA A 21 -33.31 25.14 -21.51
N ALA A 22 -33.50 24.93 -20.21
CA ALA A 22 -32.44 25.12 -19.24
C ALA A 22 -31.44 23.97 -19.44
N ILE A 23 -30.31 24.25 -20.07
CA ILE A 23 -29.15 23.37 -20.05
C ILE A 23 -28.58 23.46 -18.63
N THR A 24 -29.04 22.57 -17.76
CA THR A 24 -28.38 22.33 -16.49
C THR A 24 -27.08 21.58 -16.82
N ALA A 25 -25.96 22.29 -16.78
CA ALA A 25 -24.65 21.66 -16.74
C ALA A 25 -24.55 20.92 -15.41
N VAL A 26 -24.97 19.65 -15.42
CA VAL A 26 -24.67 18.72 -14.33
C VAL A 26 -23.18 18.46 -14.45
N PHE A 27 -22.38 19.13 -13.62
CA PHE A 27 -21.09 18.57 -13.23
C PHE A 27 -21.42 17.25 -12.55
N GLY A 28 -21.33 16.16 -13.32
CA GLY A 28 -21.37 14.82 -12.77
C GLY A 28 -20.20 14.71 -11.82
N VAL A 29 -20.47 14.86 -10.52
CA VAL A 29 -19.66 14.20 -9.52
C VAL A 29 -19.82 12.74 -9.88
N SER A 30 -18.80 12.13 -10.47
CA SER A 30 -18.72 10.69 -10.64
C SER A 30 -18.89 10.10 -9.25
N SER A 31 -20.11 9.71 -8.91
CA SER A 31 -20.40 8.96 -7.71
C SER A 31 -19.60 7.68 -7.86
N VAL A 32 -18.48 7.64 -7.13
CA VAL A 32 -17.69 6.44 -6.86
C VAL A 32 -18.72 5.37 -6.57
N HIS A 33 -18.85 4.39 -7.45
CA HIS A 33 -19.45 3.14 -7.03
C HIS A 33 -18.45 2.64 -5.99
N ALA A 34 -18.79 2.81 -4.71
CA ALA A 34 -18.08 2.14 -3.63
C ALA A 34 -17.91 0.70 -4.11
N GLY A 35 -16.66 0.23 -4.18
CA GLY A 35 -16.37 -1.15 -4.52
C GLY A 35 -16.91 -2.00 -3.38
N GLN A 36 -18.22 -2.26 -3.37
CA GLN A 36 -18.80 -3.30 -2.54
C GLN A 36 -17.88 -4.51 -2.72
N CYS A 37 -17.45 -5.15 -1.62
CA CYS A 37 -16.80 -6.45 -1.70
C CYS A 37 -17.62 -7.28 -2.68
N LEU A 38 -17.11 -7.49 -3.89
CA LEU A 38 -17.93 -7.93 -5.01
C LEU A 38 -18.31 -9.39 -4.73
N ASN A 39 -19.47 -9.59 -4.11
CA ASN A 39 -20.11 -10.88 -3.88
C ASN A 39 -19.18 -11.99 -3.35
N GLY A 40 -18.36 -11.73 -2.33
CA GLY A 40 -17.48 -12.75 -1.74
C GLY A 40 -16.56 -12.25 -0.63
N GLN A 41 -15.79 -13.20 -0.07
CA GLN A 41 -14.67 -12.92 0.84
C GLN A 41 -13.54 -12.22 0.08
N LEU A 42 -12.92 -11.23 0.73
CA LEU A 42 -11.71 -10.56 0.25
C LEU A 42 -10.55 -11.56 0.20
N ARG A 43 -9.73 -11.47 -0.86
CA ARG A 43 -8.67 -12.42 -1.17
C ARG A 43 -7.31 -11.75 -1.23
N ALA A 44 -6.27 -12.50 -0.89
CA ALA A 44 -4.90 -12.15 -1.19
C ALA A 44 -4.50 -12.69 -2.59
N PRO A 45 -3.39 -12.23 -3.18
CA PRO A 45 -2.81 -12.88 -4.35
C PRO A 45 -2.47 -14.34 -4.12
N VAL A 46 -2.51 -15.17 -5.18
CA VAL A 46 -2.40 -16.63 -5.11
C VAL A 46 -1.17 -17.11 -4.34
N GLY A 47 -0.06 -16.36 -4.39
CA GLY A 47 1.18 -16.76 -3.75
C GLY A 47 1.15 -16.74 -2.22
N TYR A 48 0.20 -16.03 -1.61
CA TYR A 48 -0.02 -16.07 -0.16
C TYR A 48 -0.53 -17.45 0.30
N TYR A 49 -1.18 -18.19 -0.58
CA TYR A 49 -1.76 -19.51 -0.29
C TYR A 49 -0.78 -20.67 -0.56
N GLN A 50 0.47 -20.37 -0.91
CA GLN A 50 1.49 -21.40 -1.10
C GLN A 50 1.74 -22.12 0.23
N THR A 51 1.48 -23.42 0.24
CA THR A 51 1.83 -24.30 1.35
C THR A 51 3.31 -24.66 1.25
N PRO A 52 4.07 -24.64 2.36
CA PRO A 52 5.46 -25.07 2.35
C PRO A 52 5.60 -26.55 1.96
N GLU A 53 6.73 -26.90 1.36
CA GLU A 53 7.12 -28.31 1.25
C GLU A 53 7.41 -28.84 2.67
N ASP A 54 6.86 -30.00 3.03
CA ASP A 54 7.19 -30.69 4.29
C ASP A 54 8.68 -31.07 4.28
N LYS A 55 9.51 -30.24 4.90
CA LYS A 55 10.89 -30.59 5.28
C LYS A 55 10.87 -31.05 6.73
N ASP A 56 11.70 -32.04 7.05
CA ASP A 56 11.87 -32.48 8.45
C ASP A 56 12.33 -31.27 9.28
N GLY A 57 11.41 -30.71 10.07
CA GLY A 57 11.63 -29.54 10.91
C GLY A 57 12.78 -29.78 11.87
N GLY A 58 13.78 -28.91 11.81
CA GLY A 58 14.85 -28.85 12.80
C GLY A 58 14.37 -28.21 14.11
N ASP A 59 15.31 -28.01 15.05
CA ASP A 59 15.07 -27.13 16.20
C ASP A 59 14.87 -25.70 15.69
N TYR A 60 13.70 -25.11 15.91
CA TYR A 60 13.36 -23.75 15.47
C TYR A 60 13.46 -22.77 16.64
N ASP A 61 14.33 -21.76 16.51
CA ASP A 61 14.51 -20.71 17.53
C ASP A 61 13.64 -19.49 17.20
N CYS A 62 12.49 -19.40 17.86
CA CYS A 62 11.57 -18.30 17.66
C CYS A 62 12.03 -17.00 18.34
N GLU A 63 12.28 -15.96 17.54
CA GLU A 63 12.52 -14.61 18.04
C GLU A 63 11.22 -13.98 18.57
N ARG A 64 11.13 -13.80 19.90
CA ARG A 64 10.02 -13.10 20.57
C ARG A 64 10.36 -11.64 20.84
N VAL A 65 9.48 -10.75 20.42
CA VAL A 65 9.65 -9.31 20.60
C VAL A 65 8.59 -8.76 21.55
N GLU A 66 9.02 -8.07 22.61
CA GLU A 66 8.13 -7.51 23.61
C GLU A 66 7.17 -6.45 23.01
N PRO A 67 5.87 -6.46 23.37
CA PRO A 67 4.89 -5.49 22.88
C PRO A 67 5.24 -4.01 23.16
N HIS A 68 5.17 -3.15 22.14
CA HIS A 68 5.33 -1.70 22.33
C HIS A 68 4.02 -1.02 22.74
N VAL A 69 3.82 -0.79 24.04
CA VAL A 69 2.64 -0.10 24.62
C VAL A 69 2.91 1.36 25.00
N GLY A 70 4.16 1.82 24.85
CA GLY A 70 4.58 3.16 25.22
C GLY A 70 4.20 4.25 24.21
N SER A 71 4.58 5.49 24.52
CA SER A 71 4.42 6.66 23.63
C SER A 71 4.93 6.39 22.21
N LEU A 72 4.20 6.95 21.23
CA LEU A 72 4.59 7.05 19.83
C LEU A 72 4.83 8.54 19.43
N SER A 73 5.11 9.39 20.41
CA SER A 73 5.56 10.76 20.17
C SER A 73 7.06 10.78 19.86
N LEU A 74 7.40 10.52 18.59
CA LEU A 74 8.76 10.27 18.14
C LEU A 74 9.44 11.50 17.50
N THR A 75 10.76 11.60 17.65
CA THR A 75 11.57 12.60 16.94
C THR A 75 11.67 12.27 15.44
N SER A 76 11.42 13.24 14.57
CA SER A 76 11.60 13.07 13.12
C SER A 76 13.07 13.09 12.74
N LYS A 77 13.50 12.16 11.85
CA LYS A 77 14.85 12.15 11.26
C LYS A 77 15.20 13.41 10.45
N TYR A 78 14.19 14.18 10.04
CA TYR A 78 14.32 15.46 9.32
C TYR A 78 14.12 16.68 10.24
N LYS A 79 14.36 16.53 11.55
CA LYS A 79 14.27 17.64 12.50
C LYS A 79 15.24 18.76 12.09
N GLY A 80 14.67 19.92 11.78
CA GLY A 80 15.42 21.11 11.36
C GLY A 80 15.56 21.28 9.85
N SER A 81 15.01 20.38 9.02
CA SER A 81 14.93 20.59 7.57
C SER A 81 13.90 21.68 7.22
N ASP A 82 14.07 22.27 6.05
CA ASP A 82 13.10 23.15 5.40
C ASP A 82 11.84 22.39 4.93
N SER A 83 11.03 23.03 4.07
CA SER A 83 9.81 22.45 3.52
C SER A 83 10.03 21.19 2.67
N ALA A 84 11.20 21.04 2.03
CA ALA A 84 11.52 19.87 1.23
C ALA A 84 11.78 18.63 2.11
N ARG A 85 12.12 18.82 3.40
CA ARG A 85 12.31 17.73 4.37
C ARG A 85 13.25 16.63 3.85
N ASN A 86 14.33 16.99 3.18
CA ASN A 86 15.30 16.08 2.58
C ASN A 86 16.64 16.03 3.34
N ASN A 87 16.91 17.01 4.21
CA ASN A 87 18.13 17.15 5.00
C ASN A 87 18.12 16.28 6.27
N LEU A 88 18.84 15.14 6.25
CA LEU A 88 18.91 14.21 7.38
C LEU A 88 19.66 14.82 8.57
N ASN A 89 19.01 14.86 9.74
CA ASN A 89 19.67 15.19 11.00
C ASN A 89 20.19 13.90 11.66
N LYS A 90 21.51 13.71 11.67
CA LYS A 90 22.14 12.47 12.16
C LYS A 90 21.77 12.14 13.61
N GLN A 91 21.74 13.13 14.51
CA GLN A 91 21.37 12.90 15.91
C GLN A 91 19.90 12.50 16.01
N ALA A 92 19.01 13.25 15.36
CA ALA A 92 17.58 12.94 15.35
C ALA A 92 17.29 11.58 14.72
N TYR A 93 18.10 11.15 13.74
CA TYR A 93 18.00 9.84 13.12
C TYR A 93 18.41 8.70 14.07
N GLU A 94 19.49 8.85 14.85
CA GLU A 94 19.87 7.85 15.85
C GLU A 94 18.86 7.81 17.02
N GLU A 95 18.33 8.96 17.45
CA GLU A 95 17.24 9.02 18.43
C GLU A 95 15.99 8.29 17.91
N TYR A 96 15.61 8.54 16.65
CA TYR A 96 14.51 7.85 15.98
C TYR A 96 14.75 6.33 15.91
N LYS A 97 15.95 5.90 15.49
CA LYS A 97 16.30 4.48 15.39
C LYS A 97 16.17 3.78 16.73
N LYS A 98 16.67 4.39 17.81
CA LYS A 98 16.55 3.83 19.16
C LYS A 98 15.11 3.80 19.65
N ALA A 99 14.36 4.88 19.42
CA ALA A 99 12.96 4.97 19.85
C ALA A 99 12.02 4.03 19.09
N THR A 100 12.42 3.56 17.90
CA THR A 100 11.62 2.69 17.05
C THR A 100 12.16 1.26 16.95
N SER A 101 13.27 0.93 17.63
CA SER A 101 13.93 -0.37 17.45
C SER A 101 12.98 -1.52 17.77
N ASN A 102 12.29 -1.46 18.90
CA ASN A 102 11.37 -2.53 19.32
C ASN A 102 10.27 -2.82 18.29
N VAL A 103 9.66 -1.77 17.71
CA VAL A 103 8.64 -1.93 16.66
C VAL A 103 9.26 -2.47 15.36
N ARG A 104 10.47 -2.02 15.00
CA ARG A 104 11.17 -2.50 13.81
C ARG A 104 11.65 -3.94 13.96
N ASP A 105 12.02 -4.35 15.16
CA ASP A 105 12.44 -5.70 15.47
C ASP A 105 11.22 -6.63 15.41
N PHE A 106 10.07 -6.20 15.92
CA PHE A 106 8.79 -6.90 15.72
C PHE A 106 8.40 -7.02 14.24
N GLU A 107 8.44 -5.92 13.46
CA GLU A 107 8.17 -5.94 12.02
C GLU A 107 9.01 -7.02 11.31
N LYS A 108 10.30 -7.13 11.67
CA LYS A 108 11.21 -8.11 11.09
C LYS A 108 10.95 -9.53 11.59
N ALA A 109 10.77 -9.71 12.90
CA ALA A 109 10.61 -11.04 13.51
C ALA A 109 9.40 -11.77 12.94
N VAL A 110 8.24 -11.11 12.84
CA VAL A 110 7.02 -11.75 12.30
C VAL A 110 7.12 -12.07 10.81
N ILE A 111 7.83 -11.25 10.04
CA ILE A 111 8.04 -11.50 8.61
C ILE A 111 9.10 -12.55 8.36
N ALA A 112 10.18 -12.56 9.15
CA ALA A 112 11.21 -13.60 9.10
C ALA A 112 10.58 -14.95 9.43
N ALA A 113 9.83 -15.08 10.53
CA ALA A 113 9.12 -16.30 10.87
C ALA A 113 8.09 -16.72 9.80
N ALA A 114 7.45 -15.77 9.10
CA ALA A 114 6.58 -16.08 7.98
C ALA A 114 7.34 -16.60 6.74
N ASP A 115 8.55 -16.06 6.47
CA ASP A 115 9.47 -16.59 5.46
C ASP A 115 9.98 -17.99 5.86
N ASP A 116 10.41 -18.18 7.10
CA ASP A 116 10.86 -19.47 7.65
C ASP A 116 9.77 -20.54 7.47
N TYR A 117 8.51 -20.18 7.75
CA TYR A 117 7.37 -21.09 7.55
C TYR A 117 7.12 -21.41 6.07
N GLN A 118 6.86 -20.41 5.21
CA GLN A 118 6.40 -20.68 3.83
C GLN A 118 7.53 -20.93 2.83
N VAL A 119 8.65 -20.23 2.97
CA VAL A 119 9.76 -20.24 2.01
C VAL A 119 10.75 -21.35 2.36
N ASP A 120 11.17 -21.41 3.63
CA ASP A 120 12.20 -22.35 4.06
C ASP A 120 11.61 -23.69 4.48
N GLY A 121 10.36 -23.71 4.96
CA GLY A 121 9.62 -24.94 5.31
C GLY A 121 9.95 -25.43 6.71
N ASP A 122 10.23 -24.53 7.65
CA ASP A 122 10.63 -24.86 9.03
C ASP A 122 9.49 -25.37 9.92
N GLY A 123 8.29 -25.57 9.35
CA GLY A 123 7.21 -26.31 10.00
C GLY A 123 6.37 -25.50 10.99
N PRO A 124 5.52 -26.18 11.78
CA PRO A 124 4.54 -25.56 12.68
C PRO A 124 5.15 -24.62 13.73
N GLU A 125 6.40 -24.82 14.14
CA GLU A 125 7.08 -23.99 15.12
C GLU A 125 7.33 -22.56 14.59
N ALA A 126 7.65 -22.41 13.31
CA ALA A 126 7.77 -21.10 12.65
C ALA A 126 6.39 -20.41 12.51
N LEU A 127 5.36 -21.19 12.18
CA LEU A 127 3.97 -20.71 12.15
C LEU A 127 3.53 -20.16 13.52
N ASP A 128 3.73 -20.93 14.59
CA ASP A 128 3.39 -20.51 15.95
C ASP A 128 4.23 -19.31 16.41
N CYS A 129 5.47 -19.18 15.93
CA CYS A 129 6.29 -18.01 16.19
C CYS A 129 5.67 -16.71 15.66
N VAL A 130 5.11 -16.75 14.44
CA VAL A 130 4.34 -15.62 13.90
C VAL A 130 3.14 -15.34 14.78
N LEU A 131 2.28 -16.34 14.98
CA LEU A 131 0.98 -16.16 15.62
C LEU A 131 1.09 -15.73 17.07
N ASP A 132 2.08 -16.22 17.81
CA ASP A 132 2.23 -15.83 19.20
C ASP A 132 2.91 -14.46 19.39
N ASN A 133 3.80 -14.03 18.48
CA ASN A 133 4.26 -12.63 18.49
C ASN A 133 3.07 -11.69 18.25
N LEU A 134 2.21 -12.01 17.26
CA LEU A 134 1.02 -11.23 16.97
C LEU A 134 0.04 -11.23 18.16
N ASP A 135 -0.22 -12.38 18.78
CA ASP A 135 -1.14 -12.49 19.93
C ASP A 135 -0.62 -11.73 21.17
N ALA A 136 0.69 -11.76 21.43
CA ALA A 136 1.28 -11.00 22.53
C ALA A 136 1.13 -9.49 22.33
N TRP A 137 1.33 -9.00 21.10
CA TRP A 137 1.15 -7.60 20.75
C TRP A 137 -0.32 -7.18 20.81
N ALA A 138 -1.21 -8.01 20.26
CA ALA A 138 -2.65 -7.80 20.31
C ALA A 138 -3.17 -7.75 21.75
N SER A 139 -2.80 -8.73 22.58
CA SER A 139 -3.24 -8.85 23.98
C SER A 139 -2.74 -7.70 24.88
N SER A 140 -1.72 -6.97 24.42
CA SER A 140 -1.14 -5.84 25.15
C SER A 140 -1.62 -4.48 24.66
N ASP A 141 -2.55 -4.43 23.70
CA ASP A 141 -2.96 -3.18 23.04
C ASP A 141 -1.77 -2.41 22.42
N ALA A 142 -0.79 -3.13 21.88
CA ALA A 142 0.43 -2.51 21.34
C ALA A 142 0.09 -1.50 20.25
N LEU A 143 0.83 -0.38 20.23
CA LEU A 143 0.69 0.73 19.27
C LEU A 143 -0.64 1.51 19.30
N LEU A 144 -1.57 1.18 20.20
CA LEU A 144 -2.87 1.85 20.34
C LEU A 144 -2.84 3.10 21.25
N THR A 145 -1.66 3.59 21.63
CA THR A 145 -1.52 4.81 22.44
C THR A 145 -2.08 6.07 21.76
N ASP A 146 -2.70 6.95 22.57
CA ASP A 146 -3.12 8.29 22.15
C ASP A 146 -1.98 9.31 22.19
N ASP A 147 -0.87 9.02 22.89
CA ASP A 147 0.33 9.87 22.87
C ASP A 147 1.14 9.59 21.60
N ILE A 148 0.66 10.13 20.48
CA ILE A 148 1.16 9.85 19.15
C ILE A 148 1.26 11.13 18.31
N ASN A 149 2.38 11.27 17.59
CA ASN A 149 2.57 12.36 16.63
C ASN A 149 2.65 11.82 15.19
N HIS A 150 2.84 12.69 14.19
CA HIS A 150 2.87 12.28 12.78
C HIS A 150 3.95 11.23 12.43
N VAL A 151 5.05 11.17 13.19
CA VAL A 151 6.11 10.16 13.00
C VAL A 151 5.64 8.83 13.59
N GLY A 152 5.03 8.86 14.79
CA GLY A 152 4.38 7.71 15.39
C GLY A 152 3.28 7.11 14.52
N GLN A 153 2.46 7.95 13.89
CA GLN A 153 1.43 7.49 12.94
C GLN A 153 2.03 6.73 11.75
N ALA A 154 3.23 7.14 11.30
CA ALA A 154 3.94 6.40 10.28
C ALA A 154 4.45 5.03 10.80
N VAL A 155 4.95 4.98 12.03
CA VAL A 155 5.37 3.72 12.68
C VAL A 155 4.18 2.77 12.86
N ARG A 156 3.04 3.26 13.36
CA ARG A 156 1.80 2.48 13.53
C ARG A 156 1.38 1.77 12.24
N LYS A 157 1.22 2.52 11.13
CA LYS A 157 0.78 1.91 9.86
C LYS A 157 1.79 0.93 9.28
N TRP A 158 3.10 1.17 9.46
CA TRP A 158 4.12 0.27 8.91
C TRP A 158 4.16 -1.05 9.68
N ALA A 159 4.00 -0.99 11.01
CA ALA A 159 3.84 -2.18 11.83
C ALA A 159 2.55 -2.93 11.48
N LEU A 160 1.43 -2.23 11.28
CA LEU A 160 0.18 -2.84 10.80
C LEU A 160 0.37 -3.56 9.46
N ALA A 161 1.03 -2.92 8.48
CA ALA A 161 1.30 -3.55 7.19
C ALA A 161 2.12 -4.84 7.32
N ALA A 162 3.20 -4.84 8.11
CA ALA A 162 4.02 -6.04 8.32
C ALA A 162 3.23 -7.14 9.05
N ALA A 163 2.55 -6.79 10.16
CA ALA A 163 1.81 -7.73 10.98
C ALA A 163 0.63 -8.36 10.24
N ALA A 164 -0.16 -7.55 9.51
CA ALA A 164 -1.28 -8.05 8.71
C ALA A 164 -0.78 -8.97 7.59
N ASN A 165 0.30 -8.64 6.88
CA ASN A 165 0.84 -9.52 5.85
C ASN A 165 1.39 -10.83 6.41
N ALA A 166 2.08 -10.81 7.56
CA ALA A 166 2.55 -12.03 8.23
C ALA A 166 1.36 -12.92 8.62
N TYR A 167 0.32 -12.33 9.23
CA TYR A 167 -0.91 -13.05 9.57
C TYR A 167 -1.61 -13.64 8.34
N LEU A 168 -1.78 -12.85 7.27
CA LEU A 168 -2.39 -13.29 6.02
C LEU A 168 -1.73 -14.56 5.51
N ARG A 169 -0.40 -14.56 5.43
CA ARG A 169 0.38 -15.71 4.96
C ARG A 169 0.08 -16.96 5.80
N MET A 170 0.00 -16.83 7.13
CA MET A 170 -0.36 -17.97 7.99
C MET A 170 -1.82 -18.41 7.72
N TRP A 171 -2.77 -17.47 7.77
CA TRP A 171 -4.19 -17.73 7.60
C TRP A 171 -4.51 -18.42 6.27
N THR A 172 -3.81 -18.07 5.19
CA THR A 172 -4.08 -18.59 3.84
C THR A 172 -3.34 -19.87 3.49
N SER A 173 -2.27 -20.23 4.20
CA SER A 173 -1.45 -21.40 3.87
C SER A 173 -1.38 -22.48 4.95
N ALA A 174 -1.75 -22.15 6.18
CA ALA A 174 -1.77 -23.13 7.27
C ALA A 174 -2.97 -24.08 7.15
N PRO A 175 -2.83 -25.34 7.59
CA PRO A 175 -3.99 -26.20 7.81
C PRO A 175 -4.97 -25.56 8.80
N GLU A 176 -6.28 -25.63 8.54
CA GLU A 176 -7.31 -25.04 9.42
C GLU A 176 -7.17 -25.50 10.88
N ALA A 177 -6.79 -26.76 11.10
CA ALA A 177 -6.58 -27.34 12.43
C ALA A 177 -5.39 -26.73 13.22
N ALA A 178 -4.47 -26.03 12.54
CA ALA A 178 -3.35 -25.32 13.18
C ALA A 178 -3.75 -23.92 13.70
N MET A 179 -4.94 -23.44 13.35
CA MET A 179 -5.42 -22.11 13.72
C MET A 179 -6.30 -22.16 14.98
N ASP A 180 -5.80 -21.57 16.07
CA ASP A 180 -6.62 -21.27 17.25
C ASP A 180 -7.52 -20.04 16.95
N LEU A 181 -8.83 -20.28 16.89
CA LEU A 181 -9.82 -19.25 16.55
C LEU A 181 -9.98 -18.17 17.63
N GLU A 182 -9.65 -18.42 18.89
CA GLU A 182 -9.65 -17.37 19.92
C GLU A 182 -8.41 -16.47 19.78
N ARG A 183 -7.25 -17.07 19.49
CA ARG A 183 -6.01 -16.35 19.14
C ARG A 183 -6.22 -15.48 17.89
N ALA A 184 -6.78 -16.06 16.83
CA ALA A 184 -7.10 -15.35 15.59
C ALA A 184 -8.01 -14.14 15.84
N ARG A 185 -9.11 -14.30 16.59
CA ARG A 185 -10.02 -13.19 16.92
C ARG A 185 -9.34 -12.05 17.67
N ARG A 186 -8.42 -12.33 18.59
CA ARG A 186 -7.67 -11.27 19.31
C ARG A 186 -6.76 -10.49 18.36
N ILE A 187 -6.07 -11.19 17.47
CA ILE A 187 -5.19 -10.57 16.47
C ILE A 187 -6.01 -9.72 15.50
N GLU A 188 -7.14 -10.23 15.00
CA GLU A 188 -8.03 -9.53 14.07
C GLU A 188 -8.68 -8.29 14.72
N ASP A 189 -9.14 -8.36 15.97
CA ASP A 189 -9.64 -7.20 16.71
C ASP A 189 -8.56 -6.10 16.86
N TRP A 190 -7.33 -6.50 17.14
CA TRP A 190 -6.20 -5.58 17.21
C TRP A 190 -5.92 -4.92 15.85
N PHE A 191 -6.01 -5.66 14.74
CA PHE A 191 -5.88 -5.09 13.39
C PHE A 191 -6.99 -4.10 13.05
N LEU A 192 -8.25 -4.37 13.42
CA LEU A 192 -9.36 -3.43 13.24
C LEU A 192 -9.09 -2.12 14.00
N ARG A 193 -8.70 -2.21 15.28
CA ARG A 193 -8.39 -1.04 16.13
C ARG A 193 -7.19 -0.23 15.62
N LEU A 194 -6.18 -0.91 15.07
CA LEU A 194 -5.06 -0.23 14.42
C LEU A 194 -5.49 0.45 13.13
N SER A 195 -6.33 -0.20 12.33
CA SER A 195 -6.86 0.34 11.08
C SER A 195 -7.70 1.58 11.34
N ASP A 196 -8.57 1.58 12.36
CA ASP A 196 -9.29 2.75 12.83
C ASP A 196 -8.34 3.91 13.16
N GLY A 197 -7.32 3.65 14.00
CA GLY A 197 -6.34 4.66 14.36
C GLY A 197 -5.50 5.20 13.19
N VAL A 198 -5.29 4.40 12.14
CA VAL A 198 -4.64 4.84 10.90
C VAL A 198 -5.61 5.68 10.06
N ARG A 199 -6.85 5.20 9.86
CA ARG A 199 -7.88 5.89 9.09
C ARG A 199 -8.22 7.25 9.69
N ASP A 200 -8.34 7.35 11.01
CA ASP A 200 -8.61 8.60 11.72
C ASP A 200 -7.56 9.69 11.41
N TYR A 201 -6.29 9.31 11.30
CA TYR A 201 -5.23 10.26 11.00
C TYR A 201 -5.12 10.60 9.50
N TYR A 202 -5.40 9.64 8.62
CA TYR A 202 -5.19 9.76 7.18
C TYR A 202 -6.45 10.16 6.38
N THR A 203 -7.62 10.22 7.01
CA THR A 203 -8.87 10.71 6.40
C THR A 203 -8.94 12.24 6.38
N ASP A 204 -9.57 12.80 5.34
CA ASP A 204 -9.82 14.25 5.17
C ASP A 204 -8.59 15.16 5.30
N ARG A 205 -7.40 14.61 5.02
CA ARG A 205 -6.18 15.41 4.98
C ARG A 205 -6.27 16.39 3.82
N LYS A 206 -5.88 17.65 4.08
CA LYS A 206 -5.77 18.68 3.03
C LYS A 206 -4.95 18.12 1.86
N ALA A 207 -5.43 18.22 0.63
CA ALA A 207 -4.78 17.67 -0.57
C ALA A 207 -3.26 17.97 -0.64
N LYS A 208 -2.83 19.17 -0.24
CA LYS A 208 -1.40 19.55 -0.18
C LYS A 208 -0.52 18.73 0.78
N LYS A 209 -1.11 17.92 1.65
CA LYS A 209 -0.44 17.06 2.64
C LYS A 209 -0.45 15.58 2.23
N VAL A 210 -1.23 15.22 1.21
CA VAL A 210 -1.37 13.84 0.74
C VAL A 210 -0.15 13.50 -0.11
N ASN A 211 0.53 12.42 0.24
CA ASN A 211 1.75 11.93 -0.39
C ASN A 211 1.95 10.43 -0.11
N ASN A 212 3.13 9.88 -0.36
CA ASN A 212 3.47 8.48 -0.11
C ASN A 212 3.05 7.95 1.29
N HIS A 213 2.97 8.79 2.32
CA HIS A 213 2.49 8.34 3.62
C HIS A 213 1.03 7.89 3.62
N ASP A 214 0.18 8.51 2.79
CA ASP A 214 -1.22 8.15 2.61
C ASP A 214 -1.34 6.83 1.83
N TYR A 215 -0.46 6.60 0.84
CA TYR A 215 -0.46 5.36 0.06
C TYR A 215 0.00 4.18 0.92
N TRP A 216 1.03 4.37 1.76
CA TRP A 216 1.43 3.37 2.75
C TRP A 216 0.37 3.13 3.82
N ALA A 217 -0.46 4.13 4.14
CA ALA A 217 -1.59 3.94 5.06
C ALA A 217 -2.68 3.10 4.39
N ALA A 218 -3.00 3.39 3.12
CA ALA A 218 -3.91 2.59 2.32
C ALA A 218 -3.45 1.13 2.18
N TRP A 219 -2.14 0.89 1.98
CA TRP A 219 -1.63 -0.47 1.92
C TRP A 219 -1.76 -1.21 3.26
N ALA A 220 -1.43 -0.54 4.37
CA ALA A 220 -1.59 -1.12 5.71
C ALA A 220 -3.05 -1.51 6.00
N VAL A 221 -3.98 -0.60 5.73
CA VAL A 221 -5.42 -0.84 5.94
C VAL A 221 -5.96 -1.87 4.94
N MET A 222 -5.49 -1.89 3.69
CA MET A 222 -5.90 -2.91 2.72
C MET A 222 -5.45 -4.31 3.14
N SER A 223 -4.19 -4.48 3.53
CA SER A 223 -3.70 -5.78 4.00
C SER A 223 -4.47 -6.25 5.24
N ALA A 224 -4.75 -5.35 6.19
CA ALA A 224 -5.60 -5.65 7.35
C ALA A 224 -7.04 -6.01 6.94
N SER A 225 -7.64 -5.30 5.99
CA SER A 225 -9.01 -5.55 5.53
C SER A 225 -9.20 -6.94 4.94
N VAL A 226 -8.18 -7.48 4.26
CA VAL A 226 -8.22 -8.88 3.78
C VAL A 226 -8.08 -9.85 4.95
N ALA A 227 -7.30 -9.51 5.98
CA ALA A 227 -7.15 -10.33 7.19
C ALA A 227 -8.48 -10.46 7.94
N THR A 228 -9.16 -9.33 8.10
CA THR A 228 -10.35 -9.18 8.94
C THR A 228 -11.66 -9.28 8.16
N GLN A 229 -11.58 -9.37 6.83
CA GLN A 229 -12.72 -9.33 5.92
C GLN A 229 -13.56 -8.03 6.04
N ASP A 230 -12.92 -6.93 6.44
CA ASP A 230 -13.58 -5.63 6.63
C ASP A 230 -13.72 -4.85 5.31
N CYS A 231 -14.95 -4.75 4.82
CA CYS A 231 -15.23 -4.08 3.55
C CYS A 231 -15.13 -2.55 3.62
N ASP A 232 -15.24 -1.93 4.80
CA ASP A 232 -15.16 -0.48 4.95
C ASP A 232 -13.70 -0.03 4.86
N ASP A 233 -12.78 -0.76 5.50
CA ASP A 233 -11.33 -0.60 5.39
C ASP A 233 -10.83 -0.86 3.97
N TRP A 234 -11.35 -1.90 3.31
CA TRP A 234 -11.06 -2.18 1.90
C TRP A 234 -11.45 -1.00 1.00
N ASN A 235 -12.68 -0.51 1.14
CA ASN A 235 -13.18 0.62 0.35
C ASN A 235 -12.41 1.91 0.63
N TRP A 236 -12.06 2.17 1.89
CA TRP A 236 -11.25 3.30 2.27
C TRP A 236 -9.88 3.27 1.58
N SER A 237 -9.24 2.09 1.56
CA SER A 237 -7.95 1.89 0.92
C SER A 237 -8.00 2.12 -0.59
N LEU A 238 -9.05 1.63 -1.27
CA LEU A 238 -9.25 1.89 -2.70
C LEU A 238 -9.52 3.36 -3.00
N ALA A 239 -10.26 4.07 -2.15
CA ALA A 239 -10.46 5.51 -2.30
C ALA A 239 -9.14 6.29 -2.15
N LYS A 240 -8.23 5.84 -1.29
CA LYS A 240 -6.88 6.41 -1.16
C LYS A 240 -5.98 6.12 -2.35
N PHE A 241 -6.12 4.95 -2.97
CA PHE A 241 -5.46 4.65 -4.23
C PHE A 241 -5.96 5.58 -5.35
N ASP A 242 -7.28 5.77 -5.45
CA ASP A 242 -7.90 6.69 -6.41
C ASP A 242 -7.39 8.13 -6.23
N GLU A 243 -7.31 8.60 -4.97
CA GLU A 243 -6.71 9.89 -4.63
C GLU A 243 -5.25 10.00 -5.09
N ALA A 244 -4.45 8.93 -4.92
CA ALA A 244 -3.06 8.90 -5.37
C ALA A 244 -2.92 8.95 -6.89
N MET A 245 -3.74 8.18 -7.63
CA MET A 245 -3.73 8.19 -9.09
C MET A 245 -4.13 9.57 -9.64
N GLY A 246 -5.11 10.24 -9.03
CA GLY A 246 -5.49 11.61 -9.38
C GLY A 246 -4.42 12.68 -9.11
N GLN A 247 -3.32 12.35 -8.44
CA GLN A 247 -2.20 13.26 -8.20
C GLN A 247 -1.09 13.14 -9.25
N ILE A 248 -1.11 12.09 -10.09
CA ILE A 248 -0.14 11.91 -11.16
C ILE A 248 -0.38 13.03 -12.18
N ASN A 249 0.65 13.83 -12.47
CA ASN A 249 0.56 14.89 -13.45
C ASN A 249 0.59 14.32 -14.89
N GLU A 250 0.36 15.16 -15.89
CA GLU A 250 0.34 14.76 -17.30
C GLU A 250 1.65 14.11 -17.76
N ASP A 251 2.77 14.44 -17.11
CA ASP A 251 4.09 13.90 -17.38
C ASP A 251 4.37 12.55 -16.69
N GLY A 252 3.46 12.05 -15.85
CA GLY A 252 3.60 10.78 -15.15
C GLY A 252 4.40 10.87 -13.85
N TYR A 253 4.40 12.03 -13.18
CA TYR A 253 5.09 12.22 -11.90
C TYR A 253 4.12 12.61 -10.79
N LEU A 254 4.48 12.29 -9.54
CA LEU A 254 3.79 12.79 -8.36
C LEU A 254 4.42 14.11 -7.90
N PRO A 255 3.74 15.26 -8.03
CA PRO A 255 4.33 16.56 -7.70
C PRO A 255 4.81 16.67 -6.25
N LYS A 256 4.21 15.93 -5.32
CA LYS A 256 4.62 15.90 -3.91
C LYS A 256 5.91 15.14 -3.67
N GLU A 257 6.17 14.09 -4.43
CA GLU A 257 7.43 13.37 -4.34
C GLU A 257 8.54 14.10 -5.09
N LEU A 258 8.22 14.77 -6.21
CA LEU A 258 9.17 15.69 -6.87
C LEU A 258 9.59 16.85 -5.96
N SER A 259 8.69 17.36 -5.10
CA SER A 259 9.01 18.44 -4.16
C SER A 259 10.00 18.08 -3.04
N ARG A 260 10.58 16.87 -3.10
CA ARG A 260 11.61 16.39 -2.18
C ARG A 260 13.03 16.63 -2.72
N GLU A 261 13.16 17.35 -3.84
CA GLU A 261 14.42 17.87 -4.40
C GLU A 261 15.41 16.72 -4.61
N THR A 262 16.57 16.74 -3.96
CA THR A 262 17.62 15.70 -3.98
C THR A 262 17.15 14.28 -3.64
N ARG A 263 15.93 14.09 -3.10
CA ARG A 263 15.34 12.78 -2.80
C ARG A 263 14.13 12.44 -3.64
N ALA A 264 13.82 13.22 -4.68
CA ALA A 264 12.63 13.03 -5.49
C ALA A 264 12.53 11.62 -6.06
N LEU A 265 13.62 11.09 -6.61
CA LEU A 265 13.69 9.73 -7.14
C LEU A 265 13.41 8.67 -6.05
N GLU A 266 14.04 8.80 -4.88
CA GLU A 266 13.80 7.90 -3.72
C GLU A 266 12.31 7.89 -3.34
N TYR A 267 11.69 9.07 -3.25
CA TYR A 267 10.28 9.18 -2.83
C TYR A 267 9.29 8.72 -3.90
N MET A 268 9.59 8.94 -5.18
CA MET A 268 8.81 8.39 -6.29
C MET A 268 8.86 6.86 -6.28
N ASN A 269 10.05 6.27 -6.14
CA ASN A 269 10.22 4.82 -6.01
C ASN A 269 9.53 4.28 -4.75
N TYR A 270 9.63 4.99 -3.62
CA TYR A 270 8.98 4.60 -2.37
C TYR A 270 7.44 4.64 -2.44
N ALA A 271 6.88 5.48 -3.30
CA ALA A 271 5.44 5.53 -3.58
C ALA A 271 4.97 4.34 -4.43
N MET A 272 5.79 3.84 -5.36
CA MET A 272 5.45 2.68 -6.20
C MET A 272 5.19 1.41 -5.39
N GLN A 273 5.87 1.26 -4.25
CA GLN A 273 5.75 0.08 -3.39
C GLN A 273 4.31 -0.22 -2.93
N PRO A 274 3.65 0.65 -2.12
CA PRO A 274 2.29 0.40 -1.68
C PRO A 274 1.28 0.46 -2.84
N LEU A 275 1.49 1.33 -3.83
CA LEU A 275 0.55 1.48 -4.95
C LEU A 275 0.48 0.22 -5.80
N THR A 276 1.62 -0.41 -6.08
CA THR A 276 1.66 -1.68 -6.82
C THR A 276 0.90 -2.76 -6.07
N MET A 277 1.17 -2.92 -4.76
CA MET A 277 0.50 -3.95 -3.95
C MET A 277 -1.01 -3.73 -3.84
N ILE A 278 -1.46 -2.49 -3.65
CA ILE A 278 -2.89 -2.15 -3.60
C ILE A 278 -3.58 -2.53 -4.92
N ALA A 279 -2.99 -2.16 -6.05
CA ALA A 279 -3.55 -2.47 -7.35
C ALA A 279 -3.66 -3.99 -7.57
N LEU A 280 -2.64 -4.77 -7.22
CA LEU A 280 -2.65 -6.23 -7.36
C LEU A 280 -3.68 -6.92 -6.47
N PHE A 281 -3.82 -6.46 -5.22
CA PHE A 281 -4.88 -6.95 -4.34
C PHE A 281 -6.26 -6.62 -4.94
N ALA A 282 -6.43 -5.44 -5.54
CA ALA A 282 -7.67 -5.07 -6.20
C ALA A 282 -7.96 -5.95 -7.44
N GLU A 283 -6.94 -6.29 -8.24
CA GLU A 283 -7.06 -7.21 -9.39
C GLU A 283 -7.64 -8.57 -8.97
N VAL A 284 -7.08 -9.22 -7.94
CA VAL A 284 -7.56 -10.56 -7.50
C VAL A 284 -8.94 -10.56 -6.88
N ASN A 285 -9.43 -9.38 -6.48
CA ASN A 285 -10.78 -9.18 -5.97
C ASN A 285 -11.75 -8.67 -7.05
N GLY A 286 -11.37 -8.75 -8.34
CA GLY A 286 -12.23 -8.42 -9.47
C GLY A 286 -12.51 -6.92 -9.62
N ASN A 287 -11.69 -6.06 -9.02
CA ASN A 287 -11.79 -4.61 -9.14
C ASN A 287 -10.48 -4.06 -9.71
N SER A 288 -10.25 -4.29 -11.01
CA SER A 288 -9.05 -3.81 -11.68
C SER A 288 -8.98 -2.28 -11.63
N VAL A 289 -8.20 -1.76 -10.67
CA VAL A 289 -7.86 -0.34 -10.60
C VAL A 289 -6.72 0.01 -11.54
N TYR A 290 -5.90 -0.98 -11.93
CA TYR A 290 -4.87 -0.78 -12.94
C TYR A 290 -5.47 -0.47 -14.30
N GLU A 291 -6.45 -1.24 -14.78
CA GLU A 291 -7.10 -0.99 -16.08
C GLU A 291 -7.69 0.43 -16.17
N ARG A 292 -8.23 0.95 -15.06
CA ARG A 292 -8.78 2.31 -15.00
C ARG A 292 -7.71 3.40 -15.19
N TYR A 293 -6.50 3.16 -14.68
CA TYR A 293 -5.41 4.14 -14.63
C TYR A 293 -4.19 3.73 -15.45
N GLN A 294 -4.36 2.77 -16.37
CA GLN A 294 -3.28 2.05 -17.03
C GLN A 294 -2.22 2.99 -17.62
N ASP A 295 -2.64 3.97 -18.42
CA ASP A 295 -1.74 4.91 -19.08
C ASP A 295 -0.91 5.71 -18.06
N GLN A 296 -1.55 6.28 -17.04
CA GLN A 296 -0.92 7.16 -16.06
C GLN A 296 0.02 6.37 -15.14
N PHE A 297 -0.43 5.21 -14.66
CA PHE A 297 0.33 4.39 -13.73
C PHE A 297 1.52 3.72 -14.43
N THR A 298 1.35 3.26 -15.66
CA THR A 298 2.44 2.70 -16.48
C THR A 298 3.46 3.77 -16.83
N LYS A 299 3.02 4.99 -17.16
CA LYS A 299 3.92 6.12 -17.38
C LYS A 299 4.72 6.46 -16.13
N MET A 300 4.08 6.48 -14.95
CA MET A 300 4.78 6.67 -13.68
C MET A 300 5.81 5.58 -13.40
N ALA A 301 5.46 4.31 -13.60
CA ALA A 301 6.41 3.20 -13.45
C ALA A 301 7.61 3.34 -14.39
N GLY A 302 7.35 3.68 -15.66
CA GLY A 302 8.38 3.99 -16.66
C GLY A 302 9.32 5.10 -16.22
N ASN A 303 8.77 6.22 -15.74
CA ASN A 303 9.56 7.34 -15.25
C ASN A 303 10.44 6.98 -14.05
N VAL A 304 9.92 6.16 -13.12
CA VAL A 304 10.69 5.70 -11.96
C VAL A 304 11.83 4.79 -12.40
N VAL A 305 11.56 3.81 -13.25
CA VAL A 305 12.59 2.85 -13.72
C VAL A 305 13.66 3.57 -14.54
N ALA A 306 13.27 4.48 -15.45
CA ALA A 306 14.20 5.29 -16.21
C ALA A 306 15.04 6.21 -15.30
N GLY A 307 14.46 6.77 -14.25
CA GLY A 307 15.20 7.57 -13.27
C GLY A 307 16.14 6.74 -12.38
N LEU A 308 15.83 5.46 -12.13
CA LEU A 308 16.73 4.54 -11.44
C LEU A 308 17.91 4.12 -12.32
N ASP A 309 17.68 3.97 -13.63
CA ASP A 309 18.75 3.71 -14.61
C ASP A 309 19.65 4.93 -14.82
N ASP A 310 19.03 6.12 -14.87
CA ASP A 310 19.69 7.40 -15.11
C ASP A 310 19.09 8.51 -14.21
N PRO A 311 19.70 8.77 -13.03
CA PRO A 311 19.22 9.77 -12.09
C PRO A 311 19.23 11.21 -12.61
N GLU A 312 20.04 11.53 -13.63
CA GLU A 312 20.10 12.87 -14.24
C GLU A 312 18.73 13.27 -14.81
N ARG A 313 17.91 12.30 -15.22
CA ARG A 313 16.54 12.54 -15.71
C ARG A 313 15.63 13.18 -14.68
N ILE A 314 15.83 12.86 -13.40
CA ILE A 314 15.06 13.46 -12.30
C ILE A 314 15.73 14.75 -11.81
N GLU A 315 17.05 14.84 -11.88
CA GLU A 315 17.78 16.09 -11.66
C GLU A 315 17.31 17.17 -12.64
N ASP A 316 17.19 16.89 -13.92
CA ASP A 316 16.72 17.84 -14.95
C ASP A 316 15.31 18.40 -14.65
N ILE A 317 14.48 17.63 -13.95
CA ILE A 317 13.10 18.02 -13.58
C ILE A 317 13.10 18.84 -12.30
N THR A 318 13.91 18.45 -11.32
CA THR A 318 13.90 19.04 -9.98
C THR A 318 14.84 20.23 -9.86
N GLY A 319 15.91 20.26 -10.65
CA GLY A 319 17.05 21.16 -10.52
C GLY A 319 18.06 20.71 -9.45
N ASP A 320 17.92 19.51 -8.90
CA ASP A 320 18.71 19.00 -7.78
C ASP A 320 19.31 17.61 -8.07
N GLU A 321 20.62 17.47 -7.83
CA GLU A 321 21.31 16.18 -7.93
C GLU A 321 20.67 15.13 -7.00
N GLN A 322 20.36 13.95 -7.54
CA GLN A 322 19.63 12.91 -6.82
C GLN A 322 20.55 12.06 -5.95
N ILE A 323 20.17 11.88 -4.68
CA ILE A 323 20.85 10.98 -3.75
C ILE A 323 20.42 9.54 -4.05
N VAL A 324 21.33 8.75 -4.61
CA VAL A 324 21.11 7.34 -4.94
C VAL A 324 21.74 6.36 -3.95
N ASP A 325 22.56 6.86 -3.01
CA ASP A 325 23.19 6.05 -1.99
C ASP A 325 22.14 5.30 -1.14
N GLY A 326 22.14 3.98 -1.25
CA GLY A 326 21.20 3.10 -0.55
C GLY A 326 19.86 2.89 -1.26
N LEU A 327 19.66 3.46 -2.45
CA LEU A 327 18.43 3.29 -3.25
C LEU A 327 18.35 1.92 -3.92
N TYR A 328 19.48 1.40 -4.42
CA TYR A 328 19.58 0.11 -5.11
C TYR A 328 19.71 -1.04 -4.11
N LYS A 329 18.57 -1.47 -3.57
CA LYS A 329 18.45 -2.59 -2.62
C LYS A 329 17.23 -3.43 -2.97
N ALA A 330 17.31 -4.73 -2.72
CA ALA A 330 16.21 -5.68 -2.93
C ALA A 330 14.88 -5.18 -2.33
N TRP A 331 14.90 -4.66 -1.10
CA TRP A 331 13.71 -4.13 -0.43
C TRP A 331 13.17 -2.83 -1.04
N SER A 332 14.04 -2.01 -1.62
CA SER A 332 13.69 -0.69 -2.16
C SER A 332 12.98 -0.82 -3.50
N LEU A 333 13.39 -1.81 -4.31
CA LEU A 333 12.86 -2.05 -5.65
C LEU A 333 11.87 -3.24 -5.69
N ALA A 334 11.47 -3.77 -4.53
CA ALA A 334 10.69 -5.01 -4.43
C ALA A 334 9.34 -4.96 -5.18
N TRP A 335 8.80 -3.78 -5.47
CA TRP A 335 7.58 -3.59 -6.23
C TRP A 335 7.71 -3.98 -7.72
N MET A 336 8.92 -4.03 -8.26
CA MET A 336 9.17 -4.40 -9.65
C MET A 336 8.80 -5.84 -9.94
N GLU A 337 9.01 -6.74 -8.98
CA GLU A 337 8.72 -8.17 -9.12
C GLU A 337 7.21 -8.41 -9.37
N PRO A 338 6.31 -7.96 -8.48
CA PRO A 338 4.89 -8.20 -8.67
C PRO A 338 4.30 -7.34 -9.79
N TRP A 339 4.87 -6.16 -10.08
CA TRP A 339 4.54 -5.38 -11.27
C TRP A 339 4.81 -6.17 -12.56
N GLN A 340 6.03 -6.68 -12.72
CA GLN A 340 6.43 -7.41 -13.91
C GLN A 340 5.61 -8.70 -14.09
N ALA A 341 5.36 -9.42 -12.99
CA ALA A 341 4.56 -10.64 -13.02
C ALA A 341 3.12 -10.39 -13.49
N ALA A 342 2.52 -9.26 -13.10
CA ALA A 342 1.13 -8.94 -13.42
C ALA A 342 0.94 -8.26 -14.78
N TRP A 343 1.79 -7.30 -15.12
CA TRP A 343 1.57 -6.38 -16.25
C TRP A 343 2.70 -6.37 -17.28
N GLY A 344 3.72 -7.21 -17.08
CA GLY A 344 4.89 -7.29 -17.95
C GLY A 344 6.00 -6.28 -17.60
N PRO A 345 7.17 -6.43 -18.23
CA PRO A 345 8.35 -5.64 -17.89
C PRO A 345 8.22 -4.19 -18.37
N VAL A 346 8.75 -3.28 -17.56
CA VAL A 346 9.09 -1.91 -17.98
C VAL A 346 10.53 -1.90 -18.50
N GLU A 347 10.84 -1.08 -19.50
CA GLU A 347 12.21 -0.95 -20.01
C GLU A 347 13.20 -0.64 -18.87
N GLY A 348 14.29 -1.40 -18.78
CA GLY A 348 15.29 -1.32 -17.70
C GLY A 348 14.98 -2.17 -16.45
N MET A 349 13.69 -2.45 -16.16
CA MET A 349 13.27 -3.18 -14.96
C MET A 349 13.88 -4.59 -14.82
N PRO A 350 13.99 -5.42 -15.88
CA PRO A 350 14.57 -6.75 -15.76
C PRO A 350 16.01 -6.76 -15.23
N ALA A 351 16.82 -5.75 -15.56
CA ALA A 351 18.21 -5.69 -15.10
C ALA A 351 18.31 -5.52 -13.57
N PHE A 352 17.44 -4.68 -12.98
CA PHE A 352 17.36 -4.53 -11.53
C PHE A 352 16.90 -5.81 -10.83
N LEU A 353 15.93 -6.51 -11.42
CA LEU A 353 15.44 -7.78 -10.89
C LEU A 353 16.54 -8.86 -10.95
N ASP A 354 17.26 -8.97 -12.05
CA ASP A 354 18.35 -9.94 -12.20
C ASP A 354 19.51 -9.70 -11.22
N GLU A 355 19.82 -8.43 -10.92
CA GLU A 355 20.90 -8.07 -9.99
C GLU A 355 20.49 -8.27 -8.52
N LEU A 356 19.26 -7.92 -8.15
CA LEU A 356 18.87 -7.76 -6.74
C LEU A 356 18.05 -8.91 -6.15
N ARG A 357 17.52 -9.81 -6.98
CA ARG A 357 16.71 -10.94 -6.49
C ARG A 357 17.49 -11.84 -5.51
N PRO A 358 16.82 -12.45 -4.52
CA PRO A 358 15.39 -12.36 -4.24
C PRO A 358 14.98 -10.98 -3.67
N MET A 359 13.84 -10.48 -4.12
CA MET A 359 13.28 -9.22 -3.70
C MET A 359 12.55 -9.40 -2.37
N LYS A 360 13.11 -8.85 -1.29
CA LYS A 360 12.56 -9.00 0.06
C LYS A 360 12.20 -7.65 0.67
N SER A 361 10.97 -7.47 1.12
CA SER A 361 10.53 -6.24 1.80
C SER A 361 9.59 -6.55 2.96
N THR A 362 10.04 -6.24 4.18
CA THR A 362 9.30 -6.47 5.42
C THR A 362 7.88 -5.90 5.37
N ARG A 363 7.72 -4.67 4.89
CA ARG A 363 6.43 -3.96 4.91
C ARG A 363 5.52 -4.32 3.75
N LEU A 364 6.01 -5.09 2.77
CA LEU A 364 5.21 -5.63 1.67
C LEU A 364 4.86 -7.10 1.86
N GLY A 365 5.39 -7.75 2.91
CA GLY A 365 5.02 -9.12 3.28
C GLY A 365 6.16 -10.14 3.30
N GLY A 366 7.42 -9.73 3.11
CA GLY A 366 8.58 -10.62 3.18
C GLY A 366 9.20 -10.88 1.82
N ASP A 367 9.42 -12.15 1.48
CA ASP A 367 9.96 -12.56 0.18
C ASP A 367 8.94 -12.36 -0.95
N ILE A 368 9.04 -11.21 -1.62
CA ILE A 368 8.15 -10.83 -2.73
C ILE A 368 8.45 -11.69 -3.97
N SER A 369 9.70 -12.08 -4.19
CA SER A 369 10.05 -13.01 -5.28
C SER A 369 9.41 -14.38 -5.08
N TYR A 370 9.27 -14.87 -3.85
CA TYR A 370 8.51 -16.08 -3.55
C TYR A 370 7.00 -15.88 -3.76
N LEU A 371 6.42 -14.81 -3.21
CA LEU A 371 4.97 -14.57 -3.27
C LEU A 371 4.45 -14.28 -4.69
N TYR A 372 5.29 -13.79 -5.60
CA TYR A 372 4.87 -13.43 -6.97
C TYR A 372 5.61 -14.21 -8.06
N GLY A 373 6.55 -15.08 -7.69
CA GLY A 373 7.25 -16.02 -8.57
C GLY A 373 6.43 -17.27 -8.92
N ILE A 374 5.11 -17.15 -9.01
CA ILE A 374 4.16 -18.25 -9.20
C ILE A 374 3.41 -18.15 -10.53
N ASN A 375 2.84 -19.27 -10.98
CA ASN A 375 1.93 -19.30 -12.12
C ASN A 375 0.79 -20.31 -11.87
N PRO A 376 -0.50 -19.92 -11.98
CA PRO A 376 -1.00 -18.58 -12.32
C PRO A 376 -0.86 -17.57 -11.17
N LEU A 377 -0.68 -16.28 -11.52
CA LEU A 377 -0.66 -15.19 -10.53
C LEU A 377 -2.08 -14.85 -10.02
N TRP A 378 -3.08 -15.15 -10.83
CA TRP A 378 -4.48 -14.83 -10.61
C TRP A 378 -5.30 -16.09 -10.34
N PRO A 379 -6.39 -16.01 -9.54
CA PRO A 379 -7.30 -17.14 -9.38
C PRO A 379 -7.96 -17.51 -10.72
N GLU A 380 -8.02 -18.81 -11.04
CA GLU A 380 -8.80 -19.28 -12.19
C GLU A 380 -10.30 -19.32 -11.83
N GLY A 381 -11.08 -18.40 -12.40
CA GLY A 381 -12.52 -18.30 -12.16
C GLY A 381 -12.88 -17.77 -10.76
N ALA A 382 -13.95 -18.28 -10.16
CA ALA A 382 -14.43 -17.85 -8.84
C ALA A 382 -13.82 -18.65 -7.67
N GLN A 383 -12.91 -19.59 -7.93
CA GLN A 383 -12.33 -20.47 -6.92
C GLN A 383 -11.54 -19.62 -5.90
N PRO A 384 -11.86 -19.71 -4.59
CA PRO A 384 -11.16 -18.98 -3.53
C PRO A 384 -9.82 -19.61 -3.15
N ASP A 385 -9.67 -20.91 -3.42
CA ASP A 385 -8.47 -21.65 -3.13
C ASP A 385 -7.54 -21.61 -4.34
N PRO A 386 -6.23 -21.45 -4.14
CA PRO A 386 -5.30 -21.66 -5.23
C PRO A 386 -5.54 -23.06 -5.81
N PRO A 387 -5.41 -23.25 -7.12
CA PRO A 387 -5.63 -24.56 -7.69
C PRO A 387 -4.62 -25.53 -7.04
N SER A 388 -5.02 -26.79 -6.80
CA SER A 388 -4.23 -27.80 -6.07
C SER A 388 -2.91 -28.21 -6.76
N ASN A 389 -2.43 -27.38 -7.69
CA ASN A 389 -1.28 -27.54 -8.56
C ASN A 389 -0.51 -26.20 -8.72
N ILE A 390 -0.44 -25.34 -7.69
CA ILE A 390 0.50 -24.19 -7.73
C ILE A 390 1.88 -24.75 -8.05
N THR A 391 2.47 -24.28 -9.14
CA THR A 391 3.87 -24.55 -9.45
C THR A 391 4.63 -23.26 -9.29
N LEU A 392 5.80 -23.33 -8.65
CA LEU A 392 6.79 -22.27 -8.75
C LEU A 392 7.04 -22.03 -10.23
N SER A 393 6.83 -20.79 -10.68
CA SER A 393 7.06 -20.46 -12.08
C SER A 393 8.52 -20.79 -12.39
N LYS A 394 8.75 -21.58 -13.44
CA LYS A 394 10.10 -21.78 -13.98
C LYS A 394 10.52 -20.46 -14.60
N ARG A 395 11.06 -19.57 -13.75
CA ARG A 395 11.62 -18.23 -13.97
C ARG A 395 11.41 -17.65 -15.38
N PHE A 396 10.72 -16.52 -15.45
CA PHE A 396 10.80 -15.60 -16.58
C PHE A 396 12.12 -14.83 -16.55
#